data_AF-N9NGS4-F1
#
_entry.id   AF-N9NGS4-F1
#
_cell.length_a   1.000
_cell.length_b   1.000
_cell.length_c   1.000
_cell.angle_alpha   90.00
_cell.angle_beta   90.00
_cell.angle_gamma   90.00
#
_symmetry.space_group_name_H-M   'P 1'
#
loop_
_entity.id
_entity.type
_entity.pdbx_description
1 polymer ?
#
loop_
_entity_poly.entity_id
_entity_poly.type
_entity_poly.pdbx_seq_one_letter_code
_entity_poly.pdbx_strand_id
1 'polypeptide(L)'
;MKTMRLTDQEVRKILEGRSEIHHQKATRAFQLKAIRVANDYFEWCKEKGFYTPDFGTFVNSFCYEEDDCKIMCEAVKQIWKLVFSFQIPKEKPQC
;
A
#
# COMPACT_ATOMS: atom_id res chain seq x y z
N MET A 1 -16.83 27.02 -32.94
CA MET A 1 -16.69 26.71 -31.49
C MET A 1 -16.24 27.96 -30.76
N LYS A 2 -17.04 28.49 -29.82
CA LYS A 2 -16.60 29.58 -28.94
C LYS A 2 -15.67 28.99 -27.88
N THR A 3 -14.38 29.31 -27.92
CA THR A 3 -13.47 29.06 -26.81
C THR A 3 -13.84 30.03 -25.69
N MET A 4 -14.47 29.51 -24.63
CA MET A 4 -14.78 30.28 -23.44
C MET A 4 -13.47 30.62 -22.73
N ARG A 5 -13.14 31.91 -22.62
CA ARG A 5 -11.97 32.36 -21.86
C ARG A 5 -12.29 32.19 -20.38
N LEU A 6 -11.67 31.19 -19.77
CA LEU A 6 -11.71 30.98 -18.34
C LEU A 6 -10.94 32.11 -17.65
N THR A 7 -11.46 32.58 -16.52
CA THR A 7 -10.73 33.46 -15.62
C THR A 7 -9.61 32.69 -14.92
N ASP A 8 -8.56 33.38 -14.47
CA ASP A 8 -7.44 32.74 -13.77
C ASP A 8 -7.90 31.96 -12.52
N GLN A 9 -8.97 32.42 -11.86
CA GLN A 9 -9.57 31.76 -10.71
C GLN A 9 -10.27 30.44 -11.10
N GLU A 10 -10.95 30.40 -12.25
CA GLU A 10 -11.57 29.18 -12.76
C GLU A 10 -10.52 28.17 -13.24
N VAL A 11 -9.44 28.65 -13.86
CA VAL A 11 -8.30 27.80 -14.25
C VAL A 11 -7.67 27.15 -13.01
N ARG A 12 -7.43 27.92 -11.94
CA ARG A 12 -6.91 27.37 -10.67
C ARG A 12 -7.80 26.28 -10.09
N LYS A 13 -9.11 26.53 -9.99
CA LYS A 13 -10.08 25.53 -9.50
C LYS A 13 -10.07 24.25 -10.33
N ILE A 14 -9.96 24.37 -11.66
CA ILE A 14 -9.89 23.20 -12.55
C ILE A 14 -8.59 22.43 -12.34
N LEU A 15 -7.45 23.12 -12.21
CA LEU A 15 -6.15 22.48 -11.98
C LEU A 15 -6.09 21.80 -10.61
N GLU A 16 -6.59 22.46 -9.57
CA GLU A 16 -6.73 21.87 -8.22
C GLU A 16 -7.61 20.62 -8.26
N GLY A 17 -8.79 20.70 -8.90
CA GLY A 17 -9.69 19.56 -9.05
C GLY A 17 -9.05 18.38 -9.79
N ARG A 18 -8.25 18.65 -10.85
CA ARG A 18 -7.51 17.61 -11.58
C ARG A 18 -6.41 16.98 -10.73
N SER A 19 -5.68 17.80 -9.98
CA SER A 19 -4.64 17.34 -9.06
C SER A 19 -5.22 16.43 -7.98
N GLU A 20 -6.35 16.82 -7.39
CA GLU A 20 -7.05 16.03 -6.37
C GLU A 20 -7.50 14.67 -6.93
N ILE A 21 -8.13 14.64 -8.10
CA ILE A 21 -8.55 13.39 -8.75
C ILE A 21 -7.34 12.49 -9.04
N HIS A 22 -6.24 13.06 -9.51
CA HIS A 22 -5.01 12.31 -9.78
C HIS A 22 -4.43 11.74 -8.48
N HIS A 23 -4.38 12.53 -7.41
CA HIS A 23 -3.92 12.10 -6.11
C HIS A 23 -4.77 10.96 -5.56
N GLN A 24 -6.10 11.06 -5.62
CA GLN A 24 -7.01 9.99 -5.16
C GLN A 24 -6.78 8.67 -5.91
N LYS A 25 -6.57 8.74 -7.24
CA LYS A 25 -6.26 7.56 -8.05
C LYS A 25 -4.91 6.95 -7.67
N ALA A 26 -3.87 7.77 -7.51
CA ALA A 26 -2.55 7.32 -7.08
C ALA A 26 -2.59 6.69 -5.68
N THR A 27 -3.31 7.31 -4.74
CA THR A 27 -3.53 6.77 -3.40
C THR A 27 -4.25 5.42 -3.45
N ARG A 28 -5.30 5.29 -4.28
CA ARG A 28 -6.00 4.00 -4.42
C ARG A 28 -5.09 2.92 -5.04
N ALA A 29 -4.29 3.27 -6.03
CA ALA A 29 -3.33 2.36 -6.64
C ALA A 29 -2.29 1.90 -5.62
N PHE A 30 -1.75 2.82 -4.82
CA PHE A 30 -0.83 2.52 -3.72
C PHE A 30 -1.46 1.57 -2.69
N GLN A 31 -2.69 1.82 -2.26
CA GLN A 31 -3.38 0.95 -1.29
C GLN A 31 -3.52 -0.49 -1.78
N LEU A 32 -3.94 -0.68 -3.04
CA LEU A 32 -4.07 -2.01 -3.62
C LEU A 32 -2.71 -2.70 -3.77
N LYS A 33 -1.69 -1.94 -4.17
CA LYS A 33 -0.31 -2.43 -4.26
C LYS A 33 0.21 -2.87 -2.90
N ALA A 34 -0.02 -2.09 -1.84
CA ALA A 34 0.41 -2.42 -0.49
C ALA A 34 -0.20 -3.73 0.03
N ILE A 35 -1.47 -3.99 -0.26
CA ILE A 35 -2.11 -5.27 0.09
C ILE A 35 -1.44 -6.44 -0.63
N ARG A 36 -1.17 -6.28 -1.93
CA ARG A 36 -0.52 -7.32 -2.73
C ARG A 36 0.90 -7.60 -2.22
N VAL A 37 1.71 -6.55 -2.05
CA VAL A 37 3.08 -6.67 -1.57
C VAL A 37 3.13 -7.27 -0.16
N ALA A 38 2.17 -6.94 0.71
CA ALA A 38 2.06 -7.57 2.02
C ALA A 38 1.79 -9.08 1.92
N ASN A 39 0.91 -9.50 1.02
CA ASN A 39 0.68 -10.93 0.77
C ASN A 39 1.95 -11.62 0.27
N ASP A 40 2.63 -11.04 -0.72
CA ASP A 40 3.87 -11.58 -1.29
C ASP A 40 4.96 -11.69 -0.20
N TYR A 41 5.06 -10.70 0.70
CA TYR A 41 5.97 -10.73 1.84
C TYR A 41 5.61 -11.84 2.84
N PHE A 42 4.32 -12.05 3.14
CA PHE A 42 3.88 -13.11 4.06
C PHE A 42 4.15 -14.50 3.50
N GLU A 43 3.96 -14.70 2.20
CA GLU A 43 4.31 -15.94 1.51
C GLU A 43 5.83 -16.19 1.55
N TRP A 44 6.62 -15.16 1.28
CA TRP A 44 8.08 -15.25 1.42
C TRP A 44 8.52 -15.59 2.86
N CYS A 45 7.89 -14.98 3.88
CA CYS A 45 8.15 -15.32 5.28
C CYS A 45 7.79 -16.77 5.63
N LYS A 46 6.74 -17.34 5.02
CA LYS A 46 6.38 -18.75 5.23
C LYS A 46 7.53 -19.69 4.84
N GLU A 47 8.31 -19.34 3.82
CA GLU A 47 9.44 -20.14 3.34
C GLU A 47 10.74 -19.88 4.11
N LYS A 48 10.97 -18.65 4.57
CA LYS A 48 12.26 -18.21 5.14
C LYS A 48 12.27 -18.10 6.67
N GLY A 49 11.12 -18.17 7.31
CA GLY A 49 10.94 -17.89 8.74
C GLY A 49 10.03 -16.67 8.94
N PHE A 50 9.16 -16.74 9.94
CA PHE A 50 8.20 -15.67 10.25
C PHE A 50 8.92 -14.44 10.84
N TYR A 51 9.32 -13.50 9.99
CA TYR A 51 9.92 -12.23 10.40
C TYR A 51 8.87 -11.11 10.43
N THR A 52 9.00 -10.22 11.41
CA THR A 52 8.28 -8.94 11.38
C THR A 52 8.95 -8.05 10.32
N PRO A 53 8.19 -7.30 9.49
CA PRO A 53 8.78 -6.42 8.50
C PRO A 53 9.62 -5.31 9.16
N ASP A 54 10.94 -5.37 9.00
CA ASP A 54 11.85 -4.24 9.14
C ASP A 54 12.40 -3.83 7.77
N PHE A 55 12.83 -2.58 7.67
CA PHE A 55 13.25 -1.99 6.39
C PHE A 55 14.46 -2.72 5.78
N GLY A 56 15.38 -3.20 6.61
CA GLY A 56 16.57 -3.92 6.15
C GLY A 56 16.19 -5.25 5.50
N THR A 57 15.35 -6.05 6.16
CA THR A 57 14.84 -7.30 5.57
C THR A 57 13.95 -7.05 4.36
N PHE A 58 13.10 -6.02 4.39
CA PHE A 58 12.19 -5.70 3.30
C PHE A 58 12.93 -5.31 2.01
N VAL A 59 14.00 -4.53 2.11
CA VAL A 59 14.80 -4.12 0.94
C VAL A 59 15.85 -5.17 0.57
N ASN A 60 16.62 -5.70 1.53
CA ASN A 60 17.79 -6.52 1.20
C ASN A 60 17.49 -8.01 1.03
N SER A 61 16.46 -8.54 1.70
CA SER A 61 16.16 -9.98 1.70
C SER A 61 14.92 -10.30 0.89
N PHE A 62 13.89 -9.47 1.00
CA PHE A 62 12.70 -9.54 0.16
C PHE A 62 12.88 -8.82 -1.19
N CYS A 63 13.93 -8.00 -1.33
CA CYS A 63 14.32 -7.35 -2.59
C CYS A 63 13.27 -6.38 -3.17
N TYR A 64 12.61 -5.59 -2.32
CA TYR A 64 11.72 -4.53 -2.78
C TYR A 64 12.50 -3.23 -3.08
N GLU A 65 12.70 -2.92 -4.36
CA GLU A 65 13.59 -1.85 -4.84
C GLU A 65 12.87 -0.64 -5.47
N GLU A 66 11.55 -0.54 -5.34
CA GLU A 66 10.80 0.57 -5.94
C GLU A 66 10.96 1.90 -5.15
N ASP A 67 10.71 3.03 -5.81
CA ASP A 67 10.85 4.38 -5.24
C ASP A 67 10.00 4.61 -3.97
N ASP A 68 8.89 3.86 -3.84
CA ASP A 68 7.99 3.90 -2.69
C ASP A 68 8.41 2.97 -1.54
N CYS A 69 9.61 2.35 -1.59
CA CYS A 69 10.05 1.33 -0.63
C CYS A 69 9.88 1.71 0.84
N LYS A 70 10.15 2.97 1.22
CA LYS A 70 10.00 3.43 2.61
C LYS A 70 8.55 3.41 3.08
N ILE A 71 7.64 4.01 2.30
CA ILE A 71 6.23 4.08 2.65
C ILE A 71 5.55 2.71 2.48
N MET A 72 6.00 1.92 1.49
CA MET A 72 5.52 0.55 1.28
C MET A 72 5.89 -0.36 2.44
N CYS A 73 7.15 -0.31 2.92
CA CYS A 73 7.59 -1.09 4.08
C CYS A 73 6.73 -0.77 5.32
N GLU A 74 6.43 0.50 5.56
CA GLU A 74 5.58 0.90 6.69
C GLU A 74 4.13 0.41 6.51
N ALA A 75 3.58 0.49 5.30
CA ALA A 75 2.25 -0.03 5.00
C ALA A 75 2.17 -1.56 5.24
N VAL A 76 3.15 -2.32 4.74
CA VAL A 76 3.26 -3.78 4.95
C VAL A 76 3.37 -4.10 6.43
N LYS A 77 4.15 -3.33 7.20
CA LYS A 77 4.28 -3.47 8.65
C LYS A 77 2.96 -3.23 9.39
N GLN A 78 2.16 -2.25 8.97
CA GLN A 78 0.84 -2.00 9.56
C GLN A 78 -0.15 -3.12 9.23
N ILE A 79 -0.17 -3.61 7.99
CA ILE A 79 -0.98 -4.77 7.59
C ILE A 79 -0.59 -6.00 8.39
N TRP A 80 0.72 -6.25 8.54
CA TRP A 80 1.23 -7.35 9.38
C TRP A 80 0.72 -7.24 10.81
N LYS A 81 0.90 -6.08 11.47
CA LYS A 81 0.41 -5.87 12.84
C LYS A 81 -1.08 -6.14 12.98
N LEU A 82 -1.89 -5.67 12.02
CA LEU A 82 -3.33 -5.88 12.01
C LEU A 82 -3.67 -7.37 11.88
N VAL A 83 -3.16 -8.03 10.84
CA VAL A 83 -3.52 -9.44 10.54
C VAL A 83 -3.06 -10.37 11.66
N PHE A 84 -1.83 -10.20 12.18
CA PHE A 84 -1.29 -11.03 13.26
C PHE A 84 -1.85 -10.67 14.65
N SER A 85 -2.65 -9.61 14.78
CA SER A 85 -3.40 -9.33 16.01
C SER A 85 -4.63 -10.22 16.18
N PHE A 86 -5.16 -10.79 15.09
CA PHE A 86 -6.32 -11.67 15.15
C PHE A 86 -5.92 -13.06 15.65
N GLN A 87 -6.73 -13.60 16.57
CA GLN A 87 -6.63 -14.99 17.00
C GLN A 87 -7.87 -15.74 16.51
N ILE A 88 -7.66 -16.79 15.71
CA ILE A 88 -8.74 -17.67 15.30
C ILE A 88 -8.96 -18.78 16.36
N PRO A 89 -10.20 -19.23 16.58
CA PRO A 89 -10.47 -20.33 17.50
C PRO A 89 -9.70 -21.59 17.11
N LYS A 90 -9.15 -22.30 18.10
CA LYS A 90 -8.57 -23.62 17.87
C LYS A 90 -9.65 -24.57 17.36
N GLU A 91 -9.36 -25.30 16.29
CA GLU A 91 -10.24 -26.37 15.82
C GLU A 91 -10.41 -27.38 16.96
N LYS A 92 -11.68 -27.75 17.24
CA LYS A 92 -11.94 -28.85 18.17
C LYS A 92 -11.50 -30.14 17.48
N PRO A 93 -10.70 -31.00 18.12
CA PRO A 93 -10.41 -32.31 17.56
C PRO A 93 -11.73 -33.03 17.31
N GLN A 94 -11.94 -33.50 16.07
CA GLN A 94 -13.05 -34.40 15.78
C GLN A 94 -12.77 -35.70 16.55
N CYS A 95 -13.64 -36.01 17.52
CA CYS A 95 -13.64 -37.28 18.25
C CYS A 95 -14.04 -38.43 17.34
#